data_AF-C8V5Z2-F1
#
_entry.id   AF-C8V5Z2-F1
#
_cell.length_a   1.000
_cell.length_b   1.000
_cell.length_c   1.000
_cell.angle_alpha   90.00
_cell.angle_beta   90.00
_cell.angle_gamma   90.00
#
_symmetry.space_group_name_H-M   'P 1'
#
loop_
_entity.id
_entity.type
_entity.pdbx_description
1 polymer ?
#
loop_
_entity_poly.entity_id
_entity_poly.type
_entity_poly.pdbx_seq_one_letter_code
_entity_poly.pdbx_strand_id
1 'polypeptide(L)'
;MARITGLNAHEAPPDAVRLRYKQYLKASLSEVEADTGIVDLQSLDPDALPDQIALVRKISVEGLQPAFDKFVNTSPTPEPLEKNIPVFTHRSVTGLLMVPSLFPPTVQMELLNRLFHRDLSNSAHKTNLHLHYDVMYPVRTDGGIEYRDTTTSLNESYQQPISFFQDIQTRTFYPKDPEVHKPLSMQSVLTKKLRWVTLGGQYDWTAKEYPAERPPAFPEDIAELLRAAFPETEPEAAILNLYSPGNTLSPHRDVSEECDAGLISVSFGCDGLFLISHDDGAGCEIIRLRSGDAVYMDGTSRFAWHAVPKILPETCPSWLADWPCIPDDENGSCLKAWKGWMAGKRVNLNVRQIVADQA
;
A
#
# COMPACT_ATOMS: atom_id res chain seq x y z
N MET A 1 2.67 -0.51 27.86
CA MET A 1 2.81 -1.33 26.63
C MET A 1 1.46 -1.97 26.38
N ALA A 2 0.78 -1.55 25.32
CA ALA A 2 -0.41 -2.23 24.84
C ALA A 2 0.01 -3.59 24.26
N ARG A 3 -0.81 -4.63 24.44
CA ARG A 3 -0.58 -5.97 23.88
C ARG A 3 -1.82 -6.37 23.10
N ILE A 4 -1.64 -7.13 22.03
CA ILE A 4 -2.73 -7.63 21.16
C ILE A 4 -3.79 -8.41 21.97
N THR A 5 -3.37 -9.06 23.05
CA THR A 5 -4.24 -9.86 23.92
C THR A 5 -5.40 -9.04 24.50
N GLY A 6 -6.62 -9.33 24.05
CA GLY A 6 -7.86 -8.77 24.59
C GLY A 6 -8.58 -7.74 23.71
N LEU A 7 -8.05 -7.43 22.52
CA LEU A 7 -8.72 -6.55 21.56
C LEU A 7 -9.54 -7.37 20.55
N ASN A 8 -10.78 -6.96 20.30
CA ASN A 8 -11.67 -7.65 19.36
C ASN A 8 -11.83 -6.85 18.05
N ALA A 9 -11.52 -7.49 16.91
CA ALA A 9 -11.70 -6.96 15.56
C ALA A 9 -13.17 -6.65 15.18
N HIS A 10 -14.15 -7.04 16.00
CA HIS A 10 -15.58 -6.82 15.81
C HIS A 10 -16.18 -5.74 16.73
N GLU A 11 -15.37 -5.11 17.57
CA GLU A 11 -15.85 -3.99 18.41
C GLU A 11 -16.38 -2.84 17.55
N ALA A 12 -17.26 -2.02 18.11
CA ALA A 12 -17.70 -0.81 17.43
C ALA A 12 -16.66 0.30 17.64
N PRO A 13 -16.31 1.08 16.60
CA PRO A 13 -15.47 2.26 16.75
C PRO A 13 -16.13 3.29 17.67
N PRO A 14 -15.34 4.08 18.44
CA PRO A 14 -15.85 5.18 19.26
C PRO A 14 -16.68 6.17 18.45
N ASP A 15 -17.62 6.85 19.10
CA ASP A 15 -18.51 7.79 18.42
C ASP A 15 -17.75 8.97 17.80
N ALA A 16 -16.69 9.47 18.45
CA ALA A 16 -15.83 10.52 17.89
C ALA A 16 -15.25 10.12 16.53
N VAL A 17 -14.71 8.89 16.44
CA VAL A 17 -14.17 8.29 15.21
C VAL A 17 -15.26 8.13 14.15
N ARG A 18 -16.42 7.58 14.52
CA ARG A 18 -17.55 7.37 13.60
C ARG A 18 -18.08 8.67 13.01
N LEU A 19 -18.23 9.70 13.84
CA LEU A 19 -18.76 10.99 13.43
C LEU A 19 -17.77 11.71 12.52
N ARG A 20 -16.49 11.74 12.90
CA ARG A 20 -15.43 12.33 12.07
C ARG A 20 -15.29 11.60 10.73
N TYR A 21 -15.31 10.26 10.72
CA TYR A 21 -15.31 9.49 9.48
C TYR A 21 -16.47 9.88 8.56
N LYS A 22 -17.70 9.97 9.09
CA LYS A 22 -18.89 10.35 8.30
C LYS A 22 -18.82 11.78 7.79
N GLN A 23 -18.23 12.70 8.56
CA GLN A 23 -17.99 14.08 8.14
C GLN A 23 -17.13 14.11 6.88
N TYR A 24 -15.93 13.52 6.93
CA TYR A 24 -15.01 13.55 5.79
C TYR A 24 -15.46 12.66 4.64
N LEU A 25 -16.19 11.58 4.88
CA LEU A 25 -16.80 10.78 3.82
C LEU A 25 -17.67 11.67 2.91
N LYS A 26 -18.46 12.57 3.51
CA LYS A 26 -19.41 13.45 2.83
C LYS A 26 -18.84 14.80 2.39
N ALA A 27 -17.72 15.22 2.96
CA ALA A 27 -17.10 16.50 2.65
C ALA A 27 -16.80 16.65 1.14
N SER A 28 -17.12 17.81 0.59
CA SER A 28 -16.69 18.25 -0.73
C SER A 28 -15.18 18.52 -0.75
N LEU A 29 -14.59 18.59 -1.95
CA LEU A 29 -13.16 18.91 -2.08
C LEU A 29 -12.85 20.32 -1.55
N SER A 30 -13.72 21.30 -1.81
CA SER A 30 -13.56 22.65 -1.28
C SER A 30 -13.61 22.71 0.24
N GLU A 31 -14.44 21.88 0.89
CA GLU A 31 -14.46 21.79 2.36
C GLU A 31 -13.18 21.14 2.90
N VAL A 32 -12.66 20.11 2.23
CA VAL A 32 -11.38 19.47 2.60
C VAL A 32 -10.22 20.44 2.47
N GLU A 33 -10.11 21.15 1.34
CA GLU A 33 -9.00 22.10 1.11
C GLU A 33 -9.07 23.34 2.02
N ALA A 34 -10.26 23.71 2.50
CA ALA A 34 -10.44 24.83 3.44
C ALA A 34 -10.19 24.44 4.91
N ASP A 35 -10.04 23.15 5.21
CA ASP A 35 -9.93 22.67 6.60
C ASP A 35 -8.49 22.71 7.10
N THR A 36 -8.20 23.72 7.92
CA THR A 36 -6.87 23.89 8.55
C THR A 36 -6.58 22.88 9.66
N GLY A 37 -7.54 22.04 10.04
CA GLY A 37 -7.37 20.96 11.00
C GLY A 37 -6.82 19.67 10.40
N ILE A 38 -6.72 19.57 9.06
CA ILE A 38 -6.08 18.44 8.40
C ILE A 38 -4.55 18.59 8.53
N VAL A 39 -3.89 17.57 9.07
CA VAL A 39 -2.43 17.51 9.13
C VAL A 39 -1.90 17.15 7.74
N ASP A 40 -1.24 18.09 7.07
CA ASP A 40 -0.54 17.86 5.80
C ASP A 40 0.97 17.76 6.06
N LEU A 41 1.51 16.54 5.96
CA LEU A 41 2.90 16.24 6.32
C LEU A 41 3.92 17.04 5.51
N GLN A 42 3.64 17.27 4.23
CA GLN A 42 4.55 17.97 3.32
C GLN A 42 4.49 19.49 3.49
N SER A 43 3.49 20.00 4.23
CA SER A 43 3.36 21.41 4.57
C SER A 43 3.93 21.77 5.95
N LEU A 44 4.40 20.77 6.72
CA LEU A 44 4.99 21.00 8.04
C LEU A 44 6.40 21.60 7.92
N ASP A 45 6.62 22.71 8.62
CA ASP A 45 7.94 23.29 8.83
C ASP A 45 8.54 22.72 10.14
N PRO A 46 9.66 21.96 10.09
CA PRO A 46 10.32 21.44 11.28
C PRO A 46 10.73 22.50 12.30
N ASP A 47 10.91 23.75 11.86
CA ASP A 47 11.32 24.87 12.72
C ASP A 47 10.11 25.66 13.28
N ALA A 48 8.89 25.37 12.82
CA ALA A 48 7.66 26.06 13.20
C ALA A 48 6.43 25.10 13.24
N LEU A 49 6.53 24.06 14.08
CA LEU A 49 5.48 23.05 14.19
C LEU A 49 4.24 23.50 14.98
N PRO A 50 3.03 23.06 14.60
CA PRO A 50 1.83 23.21 15.43
C PRO A 50 1.98 22.54 16.79
N ASP A 51 1.29 23.04 17.81
CA ASP A 51 1.39 22.55 19.20
C ASP A 51 1.19 21.04 19.33
N GLN A 52 0.32 20.43 18.53
CA GLN A 52 0.01 19.00 18.60
C GLN A 52 1.02 18.09 17.89
N ILE A 53 1.93 18.68 17.11
CA ILE A 53 2.94 17.95 16.35
C ILE A 53 4.30 18.11 17.03
N ALA A 54 5.12 17.06 16.99
CA ALA A 54 6.50 17.13 17.44
C ALA A 54 7.43 16.45 16.41
N LEU A 55 8.64 17.00 16.25
CA LEU A 55 9.72 16.33 15.54
C LEU A 55 10.33 15.27 16.47
N VAL A 56 10.32 14.01 16.05
CA VAL A 56 10.84 12.87 16.82
C VAL A 56 12.31 12.63 16.48
N ARG A 57 12.60 12.48 15.19
CA ARG A 57 13.92 12.16 14.66
C ARG A 57 14.04 12.65 13.22
N LYS A 58 15.22 12.49 12.63
CA LYS A 58 15.42 12.62 11.19
C LYS A 58 16.03 11.32 10.66
N ILE A 59 15.51 10.79 9.57
CA ILE A 59 16.11 9.64 8.87
C ILE A 59 17.27 10.17 8.03
N SER A 60 18.46 9.57 8.19
CA SER A 60 19.67 10.06 7.53
C SER A 60 19.70 9.69 6.06
N VAL A 61 20.20 10.63 5.23
CA VAL A 61 20.48 10.37 3.81
C VAL A 61 21.46 9.21 3.66
N GLU A 62 22.49 9.16 4.51
CA GLU A 62 23.52 8.10 4.48
C GLU A 62 22.94 6.71 4.78
N GLY A 63 21.82 6.64 5.52
CA GLY A 63 21.13 5.38 5.81
C GLY A 63 20.22 4.92 4.68
N LEU A 64 19.59 5.85 3.95
CA LEU A 64 18.60 5.53 2.91
C LEU A 64 19.20 5.43 1.49
N GLN A 65 20.13 6.31 1.14
CA GLN A 65 20.65 6.41 -0.23
C GLN A 65 21.21 5.09 -0.76
N PRO A 66 22.03 4.33 0.00
CA PRO A 66 22.54 3.04 -0.48
C PRO A 66 21.43 2.02 -0.76
N ALA A 67 20.35 2.04 0.04
CA ALA A 67 19.20 1.17 -0.19
C ALA A 67 18.43 1.59 -1.45
N PHE A 68 18.28 2.90 -1.70
CA PHE A 68 17.63 3.42 -2.90
C PHE A 68 18.43 3.10 -4.16
N ASP A 69 19.75 3.29 -4.13
CA ASP A 69 20.65 2.98 -5.25
C ASP A 69 20.66 1.48 -5.57
N LYS A 70 20.65 0.63 -4.54
CA LYS A 70 20.53 -0.82 -4.72
C LYS A 70 19.16 -1.22 -5.28
N PHE A 71 18.11 -0.58 -4.78
CA PHE A 71 16.73 -0.89 -5.16
C PHE A 71 16.45 -0.47 -6.60
N VAL A 72 16.80 0.75 -7.00
CA VAL A 72 16.67 1.25 -8.37
C VAL A 72 17.95 0.91 -9.13
N ASN A 73 18.04 -0.34 -9.59
CA ASN A 73 19.17 -0.84 -10.36
C ASN A 73 19.06 -0.57 -11.87
N THR A 74 18.15 0.32 -12.28
CA THR A 74 17.84 0.68 -13.66
C THR A 74 18.00 2.18 -13.88
N SER A 75 18.08 2.60 -15.14
CA SER A 75 18.06 4.02 -15.50
C SER A 75 16.61 4.54 -15.58
N PRO A 76 16.32 5.76 -15.09
CA PRO A 76 17.23 6.68 -14.40
C PRO A 76 17.53 6.26 -12.95
N THR A 77 18.76 6.51 -12.51
CA THR A 77 19.17 6.29 -11.12
C THR A 77 18.37 7.21 -10.17
N PRO A 78 18.24 6.86 -8.88
CA PRO A 78 17.60 7.74 -7.91
C PRO A 78 18.23 9.12 -7.88
N GLU A 79 17.39 10.14 -7.76
CA GLU A 79 17.86 11.46 -7.39
C GLU A 79 18.48 11.38 -5.98
N PRO A 80 19.69 11.92 -5.76
CA PRO A 80 20.28 11.96 -4.44
C PRO A 80 19.37 12.70 -3.47
N LEU A 81 19.14 12.13 -2.28
CA LEU A 81 18.45 12.85 -1.22
C LEU A 81 19.29 14.06 -0.79
N GLU A 82 18.72 15.26 -0.88
CA GLU A 82 19.45 16.48 -0.53
C GLU A 82 19.55 16.71 0.99
N LYS A 83 18.59 16.18 1.76
CA LYS A 83 18.43 16.45 3.20
C LYS A 83 17.87 15.23 3.93
N ASN A 84 18.20 15.14 5.21
CA ASN A 84 17.59 14.16 6.12
C ASN A 84 16.08 14.39 6.21
N ILE A 85 15.32 13.30 6.24
CA ILE A 85 13.85 13.34 6.21
C ILE A 85 13.33 13.49 7.64
N PRO A 86 12.55 14.54 7.97
CA PRO A 86 11.99 14.70 9.31
C PRO A 86 10.95 13.61 9.59
N VAL A 87 10.91 13.13 10.84
CA VAL A 87 9.90 12.19 11.32
C VAL A 87 9.09 12.88 12.40
N PHE A 88 7.79 13.03 12.15
CA PHE A 88 6.88 13.70 13.06
C PHE A 88 6.06 12.70 13.88
N THR A 89 5.48 13.17 14.98
CA THR A 89 4.47 12.46 15.75
C THR A 89 3.33 13.39 16.13
N HIS A 90 2.18 12.83 16.51
CA HIS A 90 1.07 13.58 17.07
C HIS A 90 0.98 13.30 18.57
N ARG A 91 0.93 14.36 19.39
CA ARG A 91 1.01 14.25 20.87
C ARG A 91 -0.12 13.43 21.50
N SER A 92 -1.28 13.37 20.84
CA SER A 92 -2.44 12.58 21.30
C SER A 92 -2.48 11.14 20.74
N VAL A 93 -1.50 10.74 19.94
CA VAL A 93 -1.45 9.41 19.30
C VAL A 93 -0.08 8.77 19.52
N THR A 94 0.12 8.19 20.71
CA THR A 94 1.43 7.69 21.13
C THR A 94 1.90 6.54 20.24
N GLY A 95 3.14 6.64 19.76
CA GLY A 95 3.76 5.64 18.88
C GLY A 95 3.49 5.84 17.39
N LEU A 96 2.69 6.84 17.02
CA LEU A 96 2.51 7.24 15.62
C LEU A 96 3.74 8.00 15.13
N LEU A 97 4.37 7.52 14.06
CA LEU A 97 5.38 8.26 13.31
C LEU A 97 4.84 8.59 11.92
N MET A 98 5.08 9.82 11.47
CA MET A 98 4.62 10.34 10.18
C MET A 98 5.83 10.88 9.41
N VAL A 99 6.05 10.35 8.21
CA VAL A 99 7.24 10.60 7.40
C VAL A 99 6.81 11.18 6.05
N PRO A 100 7.01 12.49 5.79
CA PRO A 100 6.69 13.09 4.50
C PRO A 100 7.68 12.62 3.43
N SER A 101 7.18 12.35 2.23
CA SER A 101 8.00 12.12 1.03
C SER A 101 9.16 11.13 1.26
N LEU A 102 8.90 10.02 1.96
CA LEU A 102 9.91 9.02 2.32
C LEU A 102 10.65 8.49 1.08
N PHE A 103 9.91 8.21 0.00
CA PHE A 103 10.48 7.67 -1.22
C PHE A 103 10.49 8.71 -2.36
N PRO A 104 11.63 8.96 -3.02
CA PRO A 104 11.69 9.82 -4.20
C PRO A 104 10.96 9.20 -5.41
N PRO A 105 10.61 10.00 -6.44
CA PRO A 105 9.82 9.54 -7.58
C PRO A 105 10.31 8.24 -8.25
N THR A 106 11.61 8.11 -8.46
CA THR A 106 12.24 6.93 -9.07
C THR A 106 12.04 5.66 -8.24
N VAL A 107 12.18 5.75 -6.91
CA VAL A 107 11.94 4.64 -5.99
C VAL A 107 10.46 4.27 -5.96
N GLN A 108 9.56 5.26 -5.97
CA GLN A 108 8.11 5.01 -6.04
C GLN A 108 7.73 4.26 -7.34
N MET A 109 8.27 4.69 -8.49
CA MET A 109 8.04 4.03 -9.78
C MET A 109 8.57 2.60 -9.79
N GLU A 110 9.80 2.38 -9.33
CA GLU A 110 10.40 1.04 -9.30
C GLU A 110 9.66 0.10 -8.35
N LEU A 111 9.20 0.61 -7.21
CA LEU A 111 8.39 -0.16 -6.28
C LEU A 111 7.05 -0.56 -6.92
N LEU A 112 6.36 0.35 -7.61
CA LEU A 112 5.14 0.02 -8.36
C LEU A 112 5.40 -0.99 -9.49
N ASN A 113 6.53 -0.87 -10.19
CA ASN A 113 6.93 -1.84 -11.21
C ASN A 113 7.04 -3.25 -10.63
N ARG A 114 7.73 -3.41 -9.50
CA ARG A 114 7.88 -4.71 -8.83
C ARG A 114 6.53 -5.24 -8.34
N LEU A 115 5.79 -4.41 -7.61
CA LEU A 115 4.51 -4.79 -7.03
C LEU A 115 3.49 -5.25 -8.09
N PHE A 116 3.40 -4.57 -9.23
CA PHE A 116 2.35 -4.81 -10.22
C PHE A 116 2.78 -5.60 -11.46
N HIS A 117 4.06 -5.52 -11.86
CA HIS A 117 4.55 -6.32 -12.99
C HIS A 117 5.07 -7.68 -12.56
N ARG A 118 5.76 -7.76 -11.42
CA ARG A 118 6.34 -9.01 -10.91
C ARG A 118 5.42 -9.69 -9.88
N ASP A 119 5.10 -9.00 -8.79
CA ASP A 119 4.52 -9.63 -7.61
C ASP A 119 3.02 -9.94 -7.79
N LEU A 120 2.25 -9.04 -8.40
CA LEU A 120 0.85 -9.32 -8.75
C LEU A 120 0.70 -10.52 -9.71
N SER A 121 1.70 -10.74 -10.58
CA SER A 121 1.74 -11.87 -11.51
C SER A 121 2.32 -13.15 -10.90
N ASN A 122 2.58 -13.18 -9.59
CA ASN A 122 3.04 -14.37 -8.87
C ASN A 122 1.86 -15.09 -8.20
N SER A 123 1.61 -16.35 -8.57
CA SER A 123 0.54 -17.19 -8.01
C SER A 123 0.66 -17.52 -6.52
N ALA A 124 1.84 -17.33 -5.94
CA ALA A 124 2.04 -17.45 -4.49
C ALA A 124 1.33 -16.33 -3.72
N HIS A 125 1.11 -15.18 -4.35
CA HIS A 125 0.41 -14.03 -3.79
C HIS A 125 -1.07 -14.07 -4.14
N LYS A 126 -1.93 -13.66 -3.20
CA LYS A 126 -3.39 -13.67 -3.39
C LYS A 126 -3.92 -12.27 -3.63
N THR A 127 -5.12 -12.24 -4.19
CA THR A 127 -5.87 -11.02 -4.48
C THR A 127 -7.33 -11.24 -4.15
N ASN A 128 -8.11 -10.17 -4.08
CA ASN A 128 -9.56 -10.26 -3.86
C ASN A 128 -10.30 -11.07 -4.94
N LEU A 129 -9.71 -11.27 -6.11
CA LEU A 129 -10.30 -12.05 -7.19
C LEU A 129 -10.31 -13.55 -6.87
N HIS A 130 -9.31 -14.04 -6.16
CA HIS A 130 -9.17 -15.46 -5.81
C HIS A 130 -10.33 -16.00 -4.97
N LEU A 131 -11.08 -15.12 -4.30
CA LEU A 131 -12.27 -15.51 -3.55
C LEU A 131 -13.39 -16.01 -4.46
N HIS A 132 -13.52 -15.46 -5.68
CA HIS A 132 -14.72 -15.61 -6.51
C HIS A 132 -14.44 -15.98 -7.98
N TYR A 133 -13.18 -15.94 -8.42
CA TYR A 133 -12.77 -16.15 -9.80
C TYR A 133 -11.62 -17.14 -9.90
N ASP A 134 -11.56 -17.85 -11.03
CA ASP A 134 -10.42 -18.68 -11.41
C ASP A 134 -9.34 -17.78 -12.02
N VAL A 135 -8.28 -17.52 -11.25
CA VAL A 135 -7.19 -16.63 -11.63
C VAL A 135 -6.12 -17.42 -12.36
N MET A 136 -6.09 -17.27 -13.69
CA MET A 136 -5.00 -17.81 -14.52
C MET A 136 -3.97 -16.73 -14.81
N TYR A 137 -2.71 -17.12 -14.71
CA TYR A 137 -1.51 -16.31 -14.85
C TYR A 137 -0.89 -16.49 -16.24
N PRO A 138 -0.58 -15.40 -16.94
CA PRO A 138 0.04 -15.48 -18.24
C PRO A 138 1.55 -15.80 -18.12
N VAL A 139 2.01 -16.76 -18.92
CA VAL A 139 3.40 -17.20 -18.97
C VAL A 139 3.84 -17.21 -20.43
N ARG A 140 5.01 -16.63 -20.71
CA ARG A 140 5.61 -16.65 -22.04
C ARG A 140 6.34 -17.96 -22.27
N THR A 141 6.09 -18.57 -23.42
CA THR A 141 6.68 -19.82 -23.91
C THR A 141 7.14 -19.64 -25.37
N ASP A 142 7.85 -20.63 -25.93
CA ASP A 142 8.26 -20.63 -27.35
C ASP A 142 7.06 -20.58 -28.32
N GLY A 143 5.90 -21.10 -27.89
CA GLY A 143 4.66 -21.11 -28.67
C GLY A 143 3.77 -19.88 -28.51
N GLY A 144 4.17 -18.90 -27.70
CA GLY A 144 3.38 -17.71 -27.38
C GLY A 144 3.04 -17.58 -25.89
N ILE A 145 1.87 -16.99 -25.58
CA ILE A 145 1.41 -16.81 -24.20
C ILE A 145 0.47 -17.97 -23.83
N GLU A 146 0.82 -18.69 -22.76
CA GLU A 146 -0.03 -19.68 -22.12
C GLU A 146 -0.59 -19.13 -20.80
N TYR A 147 -1.67 -19.75 -20.30
CA TYR A 147 -2.34 -19.34 -19.07
C TYR A 147 -2.39 -20.51 -18.09
N ARG A 148 -1.86 -20.31 -16.88
CA ARG A 148 -1.70 -21.38 -15.87
C ARG A 148 -2.21 -20.94 -14.51
N ASP A 149 -2.62 -21.89 -13.68
CA ASP A 149 -3.07 -21.64 -12.30
C ASP A 149 -1.89 -21.34 -11.34
N THR A 150 -0.71 -21.85 -11.67
CA THR A 150 0.49 -21.78 -10.85
C THR A 150 1.69 -21.33 -11.70
N THR A 151 2.51 -20.49 -11.08
CA THR A 151 3.73 -19.89 -11.65
C THR A 151 4.99 -20.27 -10.86
N THR A 152 4.84 -21.00 -9.75
CA THR A 152 5.94 -21.36 -8.84
C THR A 152 6.67 -22.64 -9.25
N SER A 153 6.02 -23.52 -10.02
CA SER A 153 6.58 -24.81 -10.49
C SER A 153 7.31 -24.71 -11.84
N LEU A 154 7.69 -23.50 -12.28
CA LEU A 154 8.38 -23.28 -13.55
C LEU A 154 9.85 -23.76 -13.44
N ASN A 155 10.04 -25.08 -13.40
CA ASN A 155 11.36 -25.74 -13.47
C ASN A 155 11.96 -25.73 -14.89
N GLU A 156 11.27 -25.13 -15.87
CA GLU A 156 11.72 -25.08 -17.25
C GLU A 156 12.33 -23.71 -17.55
N SER A 157 13.61 -23.70 -17.92
CA SER A 157 14.43 -22.52 -18.23
C SER A 157 13.90 -21.61 -19.34
N TYR A 158 12.79 -21.97 -20.00
CA TYR A 158 12.20 -21.26 -21.14
C TYR A 158 10.89 -20.53 -20.79
N GLN A 159 10.42 -20.60 -19.54
CA GLN A 159 9.12 -20.06 -19.14
C GLN A 159 9.30 -18.80 -18.28
N GLN A 160 8.78 -17.66 -18.74
CA GLN A 160 8.86 -16.39 -18.01
C GLN A 160 7.45 -15.86 -17.68
N PRO A 161 7.11 -15.64 -16.39
CA PRO A 161 5.89 -14.93 -16.02
C PRO A 161 5.82 -13.57 -16.70
N ILE A 162 4.65 -13.18 -17.20
CA ILE A 162 4.44 -11.84 -17.75
C ILE A 162 3.50 -11.04 -16.87
N SER A 163 3.64 -9.71 -16.90
CA SER A 163 2.74 -8.84 -16.16
C SER A 163 1.31 -8.97 -16.68
N PHE A 164 0.31 -8.91 -15.80
CA PHE A 164 -1.08 -8.74 -16.22
C PHE A 164 -1.32 -7.46 -17.06
N PHE A 165 -0.49 -6.43 -16.91
CA PHE A 165 -0.55 -5.24 -17.77
C PHE A 165 -0.06 -5.51 -19.20
N GLN A 166 0.69 -6.59 -19.42
CA GLN A 166 1.13 -7.04 -20.74
C GLN A 166 0.21 -8.11 -21.34
N ASP A 167 -0.85 -8.47 -20.61
CA ASP A 167 -1.83 -9.46 -21.05
C ASP A 167 -2.89 -8.86 -21.99
N ILE A 168 -3.61 -9.73 -22.68
CA ILE A 168 -4.68 -9.36 -23.58
C ILE A 168 -5.83 -8.75 -22.75
N GLN A 169 -6.14 -7.47 -22.99
CA GLN A 169 -7.15 -6.73 -22.22
C GLN A 169 -8.56 -7.37 -22.24
N THR A 170 -8.88 -8.08 -23.33
CA THR A 170 -10.16 -8.77 -23.52
C THR A 170 -10.18 -10.18 -22.93
N ARG A 171 -9.06 -10.68 -22.39
CA ARG A 171 -9.04 -12.00 -21.73
C ARG A 171 -10.05 -12.02 -20.60
N THR A 172 -10.81 -13.10 -20.55
CA THR A 172 -11.91 -13.28 -19.60
C THR A 172 -11.45 -14.10 -18.39
N PHE A 173 -11.76 -13.59 -17.21
CA PHE A 173 -11.72 -14.29 -15.93
C PHE A 173 -13.11 -14.85 -15.66
N TYR A 174 -13.19 -16.17 -15.51
CA TYR A 174 -14.43 -16.86 -15.23
C TYR A 174 -14.68 -16.91 -13.73
N PRO A 175 -15.93 -16.66 -13.29
CA PRO A 175 -16.31 -16.80 -11.90
C PRO A 175 -16.35 -18.28 -11.52
N LYS A 176 -15.99 -18.59 -10.27
CA LYS A 176 -16.17 -19.93 -9.69
C LYS A 176 -17.64 -20.33 -9.63
N ASP A 177 -18.51 -19.34 -9.43
CA ASP A 177 -19.96 -19.47 -9.45
C ASP A 177 -20.57 -18.43 -10.43
N PRO A 178 -20.94 -18.85 -11.65
CA PRO A 178 -21.56 -17.98 -12.66
C PRO A 178 -22.96 -17.47 -12.30
N GLU A 179 -23.65 -18.05 -11.32
CA GLU A 179 -24.96 -17.58 -10.88
C GLU A 179 -24.84 -16.35 -9.96
N VAL A 180 -23.72 -16.27 -9.21
CA VAL A 180 -23.44 -15.17 -8.26
C VAL A 180 -22.64 -14.04 -8.91
N HIS A 181 -21.65 -14.38 -9.74
CA HIS A 181 -20.72 -13.41 -10.31
C HIS A 181 -20.71 -13.46 -11.83
N LYS A 182 -20.50 -12.30 -12.46
CA LYS A 182 -20.34 -12.20 -13.92
C LYS A 182 -18.87 -12.33 -14.32
N PRO A 183 -18.56 -12.87 -15.51
CA PRO A 183 -17.22 -12.85 -16.07
C PRO A 183 -16.63 -11.43 -16.14
N LEU A 184 -15.33 -11.31 -15.95
CA LEU A 184 -14.60 -10.04 -15.99
C LEU A 184 -13.54 -10.06 -17.08
N SER A 185 -13.38 -8.96 -17.81
CA SER A 185 -12.21 -8.78 -18.67
C SER A 185 -10.98 -8.38 -17.85
N MET A 186 -9.77 -8.66 -18.34
CA MET A 186 -8.52 -8.18 -17.74
C MET A 186 -8.54 -6.65 -17.55
N GLN A 187 -9.07 -5.91 -18.53
CA GLN A 187 -9.26 -4.47 -18.41
C GLN A 187 -10.13 -4.10 -17.20
N SER A 188 -11.27 -4.76 -17.01
CA SER A 188 -12.17 -4.53 -15.88
C SER A 188 -11.50 -4.91 -14.55
N VAL A 189 -10.73 -6.00 -14.55
CA VAL A 189 -9.93 -6.45 -13.40
C VAL A 189 -9.00 -5.35 -12.92
N LEU A 190 -8.06 -4.91 -13.77
CA LEU A 190 -7.04 -3.96 -13.35
C LEU A 190 -7.58 -2.54 -13.14
N THR A 191 -8.63 -2.12 -13.86
CA THR A 191 -9.17 -0.75 -13.70
C THR A 191 -10.14 -0.60 -12.54
N LYS A 192 -10.93 -1.63 -12.20
CA LYS A 192 -12.09 -1.49 -11.31
C LYS A 192 -12.22 -2.57 -10.23
N LYS A 193 -11.78 -3.81 -10.48
CA LYS A 193 -12.13 -4.96 -9.63
C LYS A 193 -11.01 -5.44 -8.72
N LEU A 194 -9.75 -5.16 -9.05
CA LEU A 194 -8.63 -5.40 -8.15
C LEU A 194 -8.69 -4.39 -6.99
N ARG A 195 -8.69 -4.88 -5.75
CA ARG A 195 -8.85 -4.08 -4.53
C ARG A 195 -7.74 -4.31 -3.52
N TRP A 196 -7.23 -5.54 -3.43
CA TRP A 196 -6.07 -5.84 -2.60
C TRP A 196 -5.21 -6.95 -3.20
N VAL A 197 -3.94 -6.95 -2.83
CA VAL A 197 -2.94 -8.00 -3.09
C VAL A 197 -2.19 -8.30 -1.80
N THR A 198 -1.91 -9.57 -1.51
CA THR A 198 -1.13 -10.01 -0.34
C THR A 198 0.26 -10.50 -0.74
N LEU A 199 1.31 -9.96 -0.13
CA LEU A 199 2.70 -10.37 -0.32
C LEU A 199 3.23 -11.07 0.95
N GLY A 200 4.09 -12.06 0.80
CA GLY A 200 4.58 -12.85 1.93
C GLY A 200 3.45 -13.57 2.65
N GLY A 201 3.24 -13.29 3.94
CA GLY A 201 2.10 -13.77 4.73
C GLY A 201 0.73 -13.52 4.07
N GLN A 202 -0.10 -14.56 4.04
CA GLN A 202 -1.41 -14.54 3.36
C GLN A 202 -2.54 -14.38 4.36
N TYR A 203 -3.05 -13.17 4.53
CA TYR A 203 -4.14 -12.91 5.46
C TYR A 203 -5.47 -13.53 4.98
N ASP A 204 -6.12 -14.31 5.85
CA ASP A 204 -7.46 -14.86 5.59
C ASP A 204 -8.53 -13.88 6.08
N TRP A 205 -9.25 -13.26 5.14
CA TRP A 205 -10.33 -12.31 5.44
C TRP A 205 -11.56 -12.95 6.09
N THR A 206 -11.77 -14.26 5.89
CA THR A 206 -12.90 -15.01 6.44
C THR A 206 -12.62 -15.40 7.89
N ALA A 207 -11.45 -15.97 8.15
CA ALA A 207 -11.02 -16.37 9.49
C ALA A 207 -10.48 -15.21 10.33
N LYS A 208 -10.05 -14.11 9.66
CA LYS A 208 -9.42 -12.92 10.25
C LYS A 208 -8.11 -13.20 10.97
N GLU A 209 -7.32 -14.11 10.42
CA GLU A 209 -6.04 -14.55 10.97
C GLU A 209 -5.03 -14.79 9.86
N TYR A 210 -3.75 -14.87 10.23
CA TYR A 210 -2.74 -15.44 9.36
C TYR A 210 -2.75 -16.96 9.54
N PRO A 211 -2.90 -17.75 8.45
CA PRO A 211 -2.89 -19.20 8.53
C PRO A 211 -1.57 -19.72 9.10
N ALA A 212 -1.64 -20.86 9.80
CA ALA A 212 -0.47 -21.49 10.42
C ALA A 212 0.49 -22.14 9.41
N GLU A 213 0.10 -22.28 8.14
CA GLU A 213 1.02 -22.78 7.11
C GLU A 213 2.18 -21.82 6.86
N ARG A 214 3.33 -22.37 6.45
CA ARG A 214 4.48 -21.54 6.09
C ARG A 214 4.09 -20.58 4.96
N PRO A 215 4.22 -19.26 5.16
CA PRO A 215 3.81 -18.31 4.15
C PRO A 215 4.78 -18.34 2.94
N PRO A 216 4.33 -17.88 1.77
CA PRO A 216 5.21 -17.46 0.70
C PRO A 216 6.31 -16.54 1.22
N ALA A 217 7.48 -16.57 0.59
CA ALA A 217 8.54 -15.61 0.91
C ALA A 217 8.08 -14.19 0.59
N PHE A 218 8.38 -13.25 1.49
CA PHE A 218 8.25 -11.83 1.20
C PHE A 218 9.32 -11.43 0.17
N PRO A 219 9.03 -10.54 -0.79
CA PRO A 219 10.04 -10.09 -1.75
C PRO A 219 11.20 -9.37 -1.07
N GLU A 220 12.38 -10.03 -1.04
CA GLU A 220 13.55 -9.60 -0.27
C GLU A 220 14.04 -8.19 -0.64
N ASP A 221 13.93 -7.83 -1.91
CA ASP A 221 14.33 -6.51 -2.38
C ASP A 221 13.45 -5.37 -1.86
N ILE A 222 12.16 -5.62 -1.67
CA ILE A 222 11.23 -4.70 -1.01
C ILE A 222 11.49 -4.72 0.51
N ALA A 223 11.80 -5.89 1.09
CA ALA A 223 12.13 -5.99 2.51
C ALA A 223 13.37 -5.17 2.88
N GLU A 224 14.45 -5.28 2.10
CA GLU A 224 15.68 -4.51 2.29
C GLU A 224 15.44 -2.99 2.23
N LEU A 225 14.63 -2.54 1.25
CA LEU A 225 14.25 -1.13 1.13
C LEU A 225 13.51 -0.64 2.38
N LEU A 226 12.57 -1.42 2.89
CA LEU A 226 11.78 -1.06 4.06
C LEU A 226 12.59 -1.10 5.35
N ARG A 227 13.47 -2.11 5.53
CA ARG A 227 14.39 -2.20 6.67
C ARG A 227 15.31 -1.00 6.80
N ALA A 228 15.70 -0.39 5.68
CA ALA A 228 16.50 0.84 5.70
C ALA A 228 15.76 2.03 6.32
N ALA A 229 14.43 2.10 6.17
CA ALA A 229 13.60 3.19 6.69
C ALA A 229 12.99 2.88 8.08
N PHE A 230 12.65 1.61 8.32
CA PHE A 230 11.95 1.13 9.50
C PHE A 230 12.63 -0.15 10.03
N PRO A 231 13.83 -0.04 10.61
CA PRO A 231 14.60 -1.20 11.08
C PRO A 231 13.92 -1.93 12.26
N GLU A 232 12.92 -1.33 12.89
CA GLU A 232 12.17 -1.89 14.01
C GLU A 232 11.10 -2.92 13.59
N THR A 233 10.94 -3.21 12.30
CA THR A 233 9.92 -4.16 11.79
C THR A 233 10.51 -5.02 10.68
N GLU A 234 10.44 -6.34 10.82
CA GLU A 234 10.81 -7.25 9.73
C GLU A 234 9.64 -7.40 8.73
N PRO A 235 9.85 -7.12 7.43
CA PRO A 235 8.83 -7.31 6.40
C PRO A 235 8.53 -8.78 6.12
N GLU A 236 7.47 -9.32 6.72
CA GLU A 236 7.07 -10.73 6.54
C GLU A 236 5.76 -10.87 5.77
N ALA A 237 4.88 -9.89 5.89
CA ALA A 237 3.61 -9.83 5.18
C ALA A 237 3.30 -8.41 4.72
N ALA A 238 2.62 -8.27 3.58
CA ALA A 238 2.05 -7.00 3.19
C ALA A 238 0.67 -7.13 2.55
N ILE A 239 -0.16 -6.11 2.75
CA ILE A 239 -1.40 -5.89 2.03
C ILE A 239 -1.26 -4.62 1.20
N LEU A 240 -1.25 -4.80 -0.11
CA LEU A 240 -1.33 -3.73 -1.08
C LEU A 240 -2.79 -3.39 -1.32
N ASN A 241 -3.26 -2.26 -0.81
CA ASN A 241 -4.63 -1.78 -0.99
C ASN A 241 -4.72 -0.81 -2.17
N LEU A 242 -5.70 -1.04 -3.06
CA LEU A 242 -5.96 -0.19 -4.22
C LEU A 242 -7.27 0.57 -4.05
N TYR A 243 -7.19 1.88 -4.26
CA TYR A 243 -8.32 2.78 -4.16
C TYR A 243 -8.46 3.65 -5.41
N SER A 244 -9.69 4.01 -5.73
CA SER A 244 -10.04 5.12 -6.61
C SER A 244 -10.93 6.12 -5.88
N PRO A 245 -11.11 7.35 -6.39
CA PRO A 245 -12.10 8.29 -5.88
C PRO A 245 -13.46 7.61 -5.65
N GLY A 246 -14.02 7.81 -4.45
CA GLY A 246 -15.25 7.15 -3.98
C GLY A 246 -15.02 5.79 -3.28
N ASN A 247 -13.82 5.21 -3.33
CA ASN A 247 -13.47 4.11 -2.43
C ASN A 247 -13.12 4.64 -1.05
N THR A 248 -13.43 3.85 -0.04
CA THR A 248 -13.22 4.16 1.38
C THR A 248 -12.76 2.90 2.10
N LEU A 249 -12.15 3.08 3.26
CA LEU A 249 -11.94 2.02 4.24
C LEU A 249 -12.58 2.47 5.56
N SER A 250 -13.56 1.71 6.03
CA SER A 250 -14.29 2.03 7.26
C SER A 250 -13.39 1.93 8.49
N PRO A 251 -13.74 2.58 9.62
CA PRO A 251 -12.95 2.47 10.84
C PRO A 251 -12.77 1.01 11.28
N HIS A 252 -11.51 0.62 11.48
CA HIS A 252 -11.09 -0.72 11.89
C HIS A 252 -9.81 -0.65 12.74
N ARG A 253 -9.37 -1.82 13.22
CA ARG A 253 -8.09 -2.04 13.91
C ARG A 253 -7.43 -3.28 13.33
N ASP A 254 -6.10 -3.27 13.30
CA ASP A 254 -5.27 -4.38 12.84
C ASP A 254 -4.80 -5.17 14.08
N VAL A 255 -5.45 -6.30 14.36
CA VAL A 255 -5.23 -7.09 15.60
C VAL A 255 -5.06 -8.59 15.33
N SER A 256 -4.67 -8.94 14.09
CA SER A 256 -4.63 -10.34 13.64
C SER A 256 -3.23 -10.95 13.64
N GLU A 257 -2.20 -10.15 13.91
CA GLU A 257 -0.81 -10.57 13.99
C GLU A 257 -0.50 -11.16 15.38
N GLU A 258 0.51 -12.04 15.49
CA GLU A 258 0.91 -12.60 16.80
C GLU A 258 1.84 -11.68 17.59
N CYS A 259 2.57 -10.79 16.91
CA CYS A 259 3.50 -9.84 17.51
C CYS A 259 2.97 -8.40 17.50
N ASP A 260 3.42 -7.61 18.47
CA ASP A 260 3.11 -6.18 18.61
C ASP A 260 4.10 -5.26 17.88
N ALA A 261 4.89 -5.79 16.94
CA ALA A 261 5.76 -5.01 16.07
C ALA A 261 4.98 -3.95 15.28
N GLY A 262 5.66 -2.84 14.99
CA GLY A 262 5.05 -1.71 14.30
C GLY A 262 4.58 -2.06 12.89
N LEU A 263 3.58 -1.30 12.42
CA LEU A 263 3.03 -1.44 11.08
C LEU A 263 3.54 -0.29 10.20
N ILE A 264 4.11 -0.64 9.05
CA ILE A 264 4.57 0.32 8.05
C ILE A 264 3.45 0.53 7.02
N SER A 265 3.06 1.77 6.75
CA SER A 265 2.06 2.10 5.72
C SER A 265 2.60 3.17 4.78
N VAL A 266 2.84 2.83 3.52
CA VAL A 266 3.36 3.77 2.50
C VAL A 266 2.29 4.08 1.46
N SER A 267 2.18 5.34 1.05
CA SER A 267 1.15 5.83 0.11
C SER A 267 1.74 6.22 -1.25
N PHE A 268 1.04 5.89 -2.35
CA PHE A 268 1.42 6.27 -3.71
C PHE A 268 0.20 6.71 -4.53
N GLY A 269 0.38 7.64 -5.46
CA GLY A 269 -0.68 8.13 -6.36
C GLY A 269 -1.50 9.26 -5.76
N CYS A 270 -2.82 9.23 -5.96
CA CYS A 270 -3.74 10.23 -5.41
C CYS A 270 -3.66 10.34 -3.89
N ASP A 271 -3.87 11.55 -3.39
CA ASP A 271 -3.90 11.83 -1.97
C ASP A 271 -5.05 11.07 -1.28
N GLY A 272 -4.77 10.57 -0.09
CA GLY A 272 -5.76 9.95 0.79
C GLY A 272 -5.87 10.70 2.11
N LEU A 273 -7.09 10.86 2.60
CA LEU A 273 -7.30 11.24 4.00
C LEU A 273 -7.23 9.99 4.85
N PHE A 274 -6.32 9.98 5.82
CA PHE A 274 -6.16 8.93 6.82
C PHE A 274 -6.67 9.44 8.16
N LEU A 275 -7.57 8.68 8.79
CA LEU A 275 -8.10 8.99 10.11
C LEU A 275 -7.43 8.06 11.13
N ILE A 276 -7.00 8.60 12.27
CA ILE A 276 -6.50 7.80 13.40
C ILE A 276 -7.02 8.34 14.74
N SER A 277 -7.45 7.46 15.65
CA SER A 277 -7.97 7.83 16.96
C SER A 277 -6.88 8.27 17.93
N HIS A 278 -7.23 9.17 18.86
CA HIS A 278 -6.39 9.49 20.01
C HIS A 278 -6.32 8.31 20.99
N ASP A 279 -5.28 8.30 21.83
CA ASP A 279 -5.02 7.25 22.81
C ASP A 279 -6.17 7.06 23.82
N ASP A 280 -6.86 8.15 24.18
CA ASP A 280 -7.98 8.17 25.12
C ASP A 280 -9.34 7.83 24.46
N GLY A 281 -9.38 7.69 23.13
CA GLY A 281 -10.58 7.46 22.35
C GLY A 281 -11.57 8.64 22.30
N ALA A 282 -11.23 9.79 22.89
CA ALA A 282 -12.09 10.97 22.94
C ALA A 282 -12.05 11.80 21.64
N GLY A 283 -10.98 11.65 20.86
CA GLY A 283 -10.79 12.35 19.60
C GLY A 283 -10.13 11.49 18.52
N CYS A 284 -9.86 12.13 17.39
CA CYS A 284 -9.15 11.54 16.26
C CYS A 284 -8.59 12.65 15.37
N GLU A 285 -7.52 12.32 14.67
CA GLU A 285 -6.87 13.20 13.71
C GLU A 285 -7.15 12.79 12.26
N ILE A 286 -7.08 13.77 11.36
CA ILE A 286 -7.11 13.56 9.92
C ILE A 286 -5.77 13.98 9.35
N ILE A 287 -5.10 13.06 8.68
CA ILE A 287 -3.81 13.26 8.06
C ILE A 287 -3.98 13.12 6.55
N ARG A 288 -3.57 14.14 5.79
CA ARG A 288 -3.47 14.05 4.32
C ARG A 288 -2.17 13.32 3.99
N LEU A 289 -2.30 12.14 3.40
CA LEU A 289 -1.18 11.34 2.91
C LEU A 289 -1.08 11.48 1.39
N ARG A 290 0.01 12.08 0.94
CA ARG A 290 0.37 12.28 -0.46
C ARG A 290 1.26 11.14 -0.96
N SER A 291 1.53 11.12 -2.27
CA SER A 291 2.44 10.12 -2.86
C SER A 291 3.84 10.23 -2.26
N GLY A 292 4.35 9.10 -1.75
CA GLY A 292 5.64 9.00 -1.07
C GLY A 292 5.56 9.13 0.45
N ASP A 293 4.45 9.59 1.01
CA ASP A 293 4.31 9.70 2.46
C ASP A 293 4.17 8.31 3.10
N ALA A 294 4.72 8.18 4.31
CA ALA A 294 4.60 6.98 5.12
C ALA A 294 4.09 7.30 6.52
N VAL A 295 3.34 6.35 7.08
CA VAL A 295 2.94 6.31 8.47
C VAL A 295 3.47 5.02 9.07
N TYR A 296 4.04 5.09 10.26
CA TYR A 296 4.44 3.94 11.05
C TYR A 296 3.67 3.95 12.37
N MET A 297 2.93 2.87 12.62
CA MET A 297 2.08 2.72 13.80
C MET A 297 2.67 1.69 14.73
N ASP A 298 3.25 2.15 15.83
CA ASP A 298 3.86 1.32 16.87
C ASP A 298 3.22 1.58 18.25
N GLY A 299 3.47 0.69 19.21
CA GLY A 299 3.01 0.82 20.59
C GLY A 299 1.50 1.00 20.69
N THR A 300 1.04 2.13 21.22
CA THR A 300 -0.40 2.41 21.38
C THR A 300 -1.09 2.61 20.03
N SER A 301 -0.46 3.35 19.11
CA SER A 301 -1.00 3.64 17.78
C SER A 301 -1.18 2.39 16.92
N ARG A 302 -0.39 1.32 17.16
CA ARG A 302 -0.50 0.02 16.49
C ARG A 302 -1.90 -0.58 16.59
N PHE A 303 -2.65 -0.22 17.64
CA PHE A 303 -3.99 -0.69 17.93
C PHE A 303 -5.05 0.42 17.86
N ALA A 304 -4.69 1.61 17.36
CA ALA A 304 -5.61 2.72 17.23
C ALA A 304 -6.67 2.43 16.17
N TRP A 305 -7.88 2.95 16.40
CA TRP A 305 -8.92 2.94 15.38
C TRP A 305 -8.50 3.84 14.23
N HIS A 306 -8.53 3.31 13.01
CA HIS A 306 -8.13 4.07 11.84
C HIS A 306 -8.99 3.77 10.61
N ALA A 307 -9.02 4.71 9.67
CA ALA A 307 -9.89 4.65 8.49
C ALA A 307 -9.31 5.44 7.31
N VAL A 308 -9.86 5.19 6.11
CA VAL A 308 -9.60 6.01 4.92
C VAL A 308 -10.95 6.57 4.44
N PRO A 309 -11.39 7.72 4.97
CA PRO A 309 -12.69 8.32 4.62
C PRO A 309 -12.76 8.87 3.19
N LYS A 310 -11.64 9.26 2.58
CA LYS A 310 -11.68 9.89 1.25
C LYS A 310 -10.37 9.74 0.47
N ILE A 311 -10.50 9.53 -0.83
CA ILE A 311 -9.44 9.68 -1.83
C ILE A 311 -9.72 10.96 -2.62
N LEU A 312 -8.74 11.86 -2.70
CA LEU A 312 -8.89 13.12 -3.41
C LEU A 312 -8.61 12.88 -4.90
N PRO A 313 -9.58 13.10 -5.81
CA PRO A 313 -9.36 12.96 -7.24
C PRO A 313 -8.36 14.00 -7.75
N GLU A 314 -7.72 13.74 -8.89
CA GLU A 314 -6.87 14.71 -9.61
C GLU A 314 -5.65 15.22 -8.83
N THR A 315 -5.22 14.50 -7.79
CA THR A 315 -4.04 14.82 -6.97
C THR A 315 -2.85 13.90 -7.24
N CYS A 316 -2.98 12.89 -8.11
CA CYS A 316 -1.86 12.03 -8.47
C CYS A 316 -0.72 12.87 -9.09
N PRO A 317 0.55 12.70 -8.67
CA PRO A 317 1.66 13.43 -9.25
C PRO A 317 1.74 13.21 -10.77
N SER A 318 2.04 14.28 -11.52
CA SER A 318 2.07 14.24 -12.99
C SER A 318 3.09 13.25 -13.55
N TRP A 319 4.24 13.11 -12.89
CA TRP A 319 5.28 12.14 -13.25
C TRP A 319 4.84 10.68 -13.04
N LEU A 320 3.82 10.44 -12.20
CA LEU A 320 3.29 9.11 -11.90
C LEU A 320 2.01 8.78 -12.67
N ALA A 321 1.24 9.80 -13.05
CA ALA A 321 -0.13 9.66 -13.55
C ALA A 321 -0.26 8.70 -14.74
N ASP A 322 0.72 8.71 -15.64
CA ASP A 322 0.74 7.90 -16.85
C ASP A 322 1.23 6.46 -16.66
N TRP A 323 1.78 6.13 -15.48
CA TRP A 323 2.19 4.76 -15.15
C TRP A 323 1.03 3.77 -15.37
N PRO A 324 1.27 2.57 -15.96
CA PRO A 324 2.59 1.97 -16.25
C PRO A 324 3.18 2.35 -17.62
N CYS A 325 2.59 3.30 -18.35
CA CYS A 325 3.14 3.78 -19.61
C CYS A 325 4.22 4.84 -19.33
N ILE A 326 5.50 4.50 -19.57
CA ILE A 326 6.63 5.44 -19.41
C ILE A 326 6.94 6.10 -20.77
N PRO A 327 7.25 7.42 -20.84
CA PRO A 327 7.43 8.15 -22.10
C PRO A 327 8.47 7.59 -23.08
N ASP A 328 9.53 6.94 -22.61
CA ASP A 328 10.58 6.38 -23.47
C ASP A 328 10.19 5.04 -24.15
N ASP A 329 8.99 4.52 -23.88
CA ASP A 329 8.44 3.26 -24.43
C ASP A 329 7.36 3.53 -25.52
N GLU A 330 7.42 4.69 -26.18
CA GLU A 330 6.41 5.15 -27.15
C GLU A 330 6.36 4.33 -28.46
N ASN A 331 7.39 3.51 -28.73
CA ASN A 331 7.49 2.67 -29.93
C ASN A 331 7.08 1.20 -29.65
N GLY A 332 5.78 0.97 -29.40
CA GLY A 332 5.16 -0.35 -29.63
C GLY A 332 4.81 -1.19 -28.40
N SER A 333 4.92 -0.65 -27.18
CA SER A 333 4.60 -1.41 -25.96
C SER A 333 3.10 -1.55 -25.71
N CYS A 334 2.68 -2.78 -25.38
CA CYS A 334 1.34 -3.12 -24.89
C CYS A 334 0.89 -2.28 -23.67
N LEU A 335 1.82 -1.62 -22.99
CA LEU A 335 1.55 -0.75 -21.83
C LEU A 335 0.89 0.58 -22.21
N LYS A 336 0.98 1.03 -23.47
CA LYS A 336 0.36 2.28 -23.94
C LYS A 336 -1.15 2.32 -23.71
N ALA A 337 -1.81 1.16 -23.79
CA ALA A 337 -3.24 1.05 -23.56
C ALA A 337 -3.64 1.19 -22.07
N TRP A 338 -2.66 1.32 -21.17
CA TRP A 338 -2.82 1.59 -19.74
C TRP A 338 -2.35 2.98 -19.34
N LYS A 339 -2.03 3.86 -20.30
CA LYS A 339 -1.71 5.26 -20.02
C LYS A 339 -2.81 5.90 -19.16
N GLY A 340 -2.40 6.58 -18.10
CA GLY A 340 -3.31 7.23 -17.16
C GLY A 340 -3.90 6.30 -16.09
N TRP A 341 -3.42 5.05 -15.98
CA TRP A 341 -3.97 4.11 -14.99
C TRP A 341 -3.79 4.63 -13.55
N MET A 342 -2.61 5.18 -13.21
CA MET A 342 -2.36 5.75 -11.87
C MET A 342 -3.06 7.09 -11.62
N ALA A 343 -3.42 7.85 -12.65
CA ALA A 343 -3.99 9.20 -12.51
C ALA A 343 -5.22 9.28 -11.58
N GLY A 344 -6.00 8.20 -11.52
CA GLY A 344 -7.19 8.06 -10.66
C GLY A 344 -7.05 6.97 -9.59
N LYS A 345 -5.83 6.65 -9.18
CA LYS A 345 -5.54 5.57 -8.23
C LYS A 345 -4.72 6.07 -7.05
N ARG A 346 -5.05 5.54 -5.87
CA ARG A 346 -4.17 5.52 -4.71
C ARG A 346 -3.80 4.08 -4.41
N VAL A 347 -2.52 3.83 -4.20
CA VAL A 347 -1.98 2.54 -3.78
C VAL A 347 -1.41 2.71 -2.38
N ASN A 348 -1.63 1.73 -1.52
CA ASN A 348 -1.14 1.76 -0.16
C ASN A 348 -0.54 0.41 0.24
N LEU A 349 0.76 0.40 0.50
CA LEU A 349 1.52 -0.77 0.91
C LEU A 349 1.55 -0.81 2.44
N ASN A 350 0.83 -1.75 3.05
CA ASN A 350 0.84 -1.97 4.50
C ASN A 350 1.69 -3.21 4.80
N VAL A 351 2.80 -3.04 5.49
CA VAL A 351 3.77 -4.10 5.79
C VAL A 351 3.80 -4.38 7.27
N ARG A 352 3.89 -5.67 7.61
CA ARG A 352 3.75 -6.21 8.95
C ARG A 352 4.77 -7.32 9.16
N GLN A 353 5.21 -7.42 10.41
CA GLN A 353 5.77 -8.64 10.96
C GLN A 353 4.62 -9.49 11.52
N ILE A 354 4.64 -10.80 11.26
CA ILE A 354 3.57 -11.73 11.65
C ILE A 354 3.97 -12.60 12.84
N VAL A 355 5.26 -12.92 12.99
CA VAL A 355 5.79 -13.72 14.10
C VAL A 355 6.79 -12.91 14.93
N ALA A 356 6.80 -13.12 16.24
CA ALA A 356 7.84 -12.56 17.09
C ALA A 356 9.20 -13.20 16.76
N ASP A 357 10.29 -12.43 16.87
CA ASP A 357 11.65 -12.96 16.75
C ASP A 357 11.78 -14.24 17.59
N GLN A 358 12.23 -15.33 16.97
CA GLN A 358 12.68 -16.49 17.72
C GLN A 358 13.95 -16.09 18.47
N ALA A 359 13.78 -15.61 19.71
CA ALA A 359 14.87 -15.29 20.63
C ALA A 359 15.76 -16.50 20.92
#